data_AF-A0A484BQW9-F1
#
_entry.id   AF-A0A484BQW9-F1
#
_cell.length_a   1.000
_cell.length_b   1.000
_cell.length_c   1.000
_cell.angle_alpha   90.00
_cell.angle_beta   90.00
_cell.angle_gamma   90.00
#
_symmetry.space_group_name_H-M   'P 1'
#
loop_
_entity.id
_entity.type
_entity.pdbx_description
1 polymer ?
#
loop_
_entity_poly.entity_id
_entity_poly.type
_entity_poly.pdbx_seq_one_letter_code
_entity_poly.pdbx_strand_id
1 'polypeptide(L)'
;MDLYAKIDQAKTEGHFENIEMNYMCYVHCAAAELEILDANEQLDIEVFKQMEHLQEENAEVIEECHRVISQVEDKCAYAFQMLPCPPLTTT
;
A
#
# COMPACT_ATOMS: atom_id res chain seq x y z
N MET A 1 31.26 2.74 -8.49
CA MET A 1 30.81 3.94 -9.24
C MET A 1 30.03 3.42 -10.44
N ASP A 2 28.71 3.33 -10.33
CA ASP A 2 27.83 3.14 -11.52
C ASP A 2 26.33 3.31 -11.21
N LEU A 3 25.93 3.52 -9.95
CA LEU A 3 24.51 3.69 -9.60
C LEU A 3 23.86 4.85 -10.37
N TYR A 4 24.56 5.98 -10.49
CA TYR A 4 24.04 7.14 -11.22
C TYR A 4 23.89 6.89 -12.73
N ALA A 5 24.82 6.16 -13.35
CA ALA A 5 24.71 5.80 -14.77
C ALA A 5 23.53 4.86 -15.01
N LYS A 6 23.27 3.92 -14.10
CA LYS A 6 22.08 3.05 -14.16
C LYS A 6 20.77 3.82 -13.97
N ILE A 7 20.76 4.79 -13.06
CA ILE A 7 19.60 5.68 -12.89
C ILE A 7 19.36 6.50 -14.16
N ASP A 8 20.41 7.04 -14.78
CA ASP A 8 20.27 7.85 -15.99
C ASP A 8 19.90 7.01 -17.22
N GLN A 9 20.39 5.78 -17.31
CA GLN A 9 19.93 4.79 -18.28
C GLN A 9 18.43 4.50 -18.09
N ALA A 10 18.00 4.21 -16.85
CA ALA A 10 16.60 3.94 -16.56
C ALA A 10 15.66 5.12 -16.85
N LYS A 11 16.13 6.37 -16.67
CA LYS A 11 15.41 7.57 -17.14
C LYS A 11 15.25 7.61 -18.64
N THR A 12 16.32 7.30 -19.37
CA THR A 12 16.32 7.28 -20.83
C THR A 12 15.42 6.16 -21.38
N GLU A 13 15.37 5.02 -20.69
CA GLU A 13 14.52 3.87 -21.00
C GLU A 13 13.05 4.06 -20.59
N GLY A 14 12.69 5.21 -20.01
CA GLY A 14 11.31 5.53 -19.64
C GLY A 14 10.82 4.79 -18.40
N HIS A 15 11.70 4.14 -17.62
CA HIS A 15 11.31 3.45 -16.37
C HIS A 15 10.75 4.41 -15.30
N PHE A 16 11.01 5.70 -15.46
CA PHE A 16 10.48 6.79 -14.63
C PHE A 16 9.24 7.46 -15.25
N GLU A 17 8.70 6.94 -16.35
CA GLU A 17 7.37 7.31 -16.81
C GLU A 17 6.32 6.64 -15.91
N ASN A 18 5.24 7.35 -15.59
CA ASN A 18 4.17 6.87 -14.72
C ASN A 18 4.64 6.39 -13.33
N ILE A 19 5.69 7.00 -12.76
CA ILE A 19 6.21 6.67 -11.41
C ILE A 19 5.09 6.59 -10.38
N GLU A 20 4.14 7.52 -10.42
CA GLU A 20 3.02 7.54 -9.48
C GLU A 20 2.23 6.23 -9.55
N MET A 21 1.83 5.80 -10.75
CA MET A 21 1.14 4.52 -10.96
C MET A 21 2.02 3.33 -10.57
N ASN A 22 3.30 3.33 -10.97
CA ASN A 22 4.22 2.25 -10.65
C ASN A 22 4.42 2.13 -9.14
N TYR A 23 4.45 3.25 -8.42
CA TYR A 23 4.57 3.28 -6.97
C TYR A 23 3.29 2.79 -6.29
N MET A 24 2.12 3.23 -6.77
CA MET A 24 0.84 2.69 -6.30
C MET A 24 0.77 1.17 -6.46
N CYS A 25 1.20 0.63 -7.61
CA CYS A 25 1.22 -0.81 -7.84
C CYS A 25 2.31 -1.54 -7.05
N TYR A 26 3.44 -0.89 -6.79
CA TYR A 26 4.46 -1.44 -5.90
C TYR A 26 3.92 -1.64 -4.49
N VAL A 27 3.11 -0.69 -3.96
CA VAL A 27 2.46 -0.82 -2.65
C VAL A 27 1.51 -2.03 -2.64
N HIS A 28 0.72 -2.22 -3.69
CA HIS A 28 -0.13 -3.41 -3.84
C HIS A 28 0.69 -4.70 -3.83
N CYS A 29 1.78 -4.77 -4.61
CA CYS A 29 2.66 -5.94 -4.60
C CYS A 29 3.26 -6.21 -3.22
N ALA A 30 3.73 -5.17 -2.52
CA ALA A 30 4.28 -5.32 -1.18
C ALA A 30 3.23 -5.86 -0.20
N ALA A 31 1.98 -5.37 -0.26
CA ALA A 31 0.88 -5.86 0.57
C ALA A 31 0.53 -7.33 0.28
N ALA A 32 0.55 -7.74 -0.99
CA ALA A 32 0.33 -9.13 -1.38
C ALA A 32 1.45 -10.06 -0.86
N GLU A 33 2.71 -9.64 -0.97
CA GLU A 33 3.87 -10.40 -0.46
C GLU A 33 3.91 -10.50 1.07
N LEU A 34 3.32 -9.52 1.76
CA LEU A 34 3.12 -9.55 3.21
C LEU A 34 1.90 -10.36 3.63
N GLU A 35 1.14 -10.90 2.67
CA GLU A 35 -0.08 -11.69 2.90
C GLU A 35 -1.16 -10.94 3.70
N ILE A 36 -1.19 -9.60 3.60
CA ILE A 36 -2.19 -8.74 4.28
C ILE A 36 -3.41 -8.43 3.40
N LEU A 37 -3.50 -9.03 2.22
CA LEU A 37 -4.64 -8.88 1.31
C LEU A 37 -5.49 -10.15 1.29
N ASP A 38 -6.81 -9.98 1.22
CA ASP A 38 -7.80 -11.03 1.08
C ASP A 38 -7.91 -11.54 -0.37
N ALA A 39 -8.81 -12.50 -0.61
CA ALA A 39 -9.04 -13.07 -1.93
C ALA A 39 -9.60 -12.07 -2.97
N ASN A 40 -10.08 -10.91 -2.52
CA ASN A 40 -10.57 -9.83 -3.38
C ASN A 40 -9.51 -8.73 -3.58
N GLU A 41 -8.26 -8.97 -3.15
CA GLU A 41 -7.16 -7.99 -3.16
C GLU A 41 -7.48 -6.73 -2.33
N GLN A 42 -8.30 -6.89 -1.28
CA GLN A 42 -8.60 -5.88 -0.27
C GLN A 42 -7.86 -6.19 1.03
N LEU A 43 -7.69 -5.21 1.92
CA LEU A 43 -7.04 -5.39 3.21
C LEU A 43 -7.75 -6.46 4.04
N ASP A 44 -7.05 -7.53 4.39
CA ASP A 44 -7.49 -8.45 5.42
C ASP A 44 -7.27 -7.79 6.78
N ILE A 45 -8.34 -7.21 7.30
CA ILE A 45 -8.33 -6.44 8.55
C ILE A 45 -7.83 -7.28 9.73
N GLU A 46 -8.13 -8.58 9.78
CA GLU A 46 -7.75 -9.43 10.90
C GLU A 46 -6.27 -9.80 10.86
N VAL A 47 -5.74 -10.07 9.67
CA VAL A 47 -4.29 -10.26 9.48
C VAL A 47 -3.54 -8.96 9.78
N PHE A 48 -4.05 -7.83 9.30
CA PHE A 48 -3.43 -6.52 9.51
C PHE A 48 -3.40 -6.12 10.99
N LYS A 49 -4.49 -6.33 11.73
CA LYS A 49 -4.55 -6.11 13.20
C LYS A 49 -3.49 -6.91 13.94
N GLN A 50 -3.24 -8.16 13.52
CA GLN A 50 -2.21 -9.02 14.11
C GLN A 50 -0.80 -8.54 13.80
N MET A 51 -0.54 -8.16 12.53
CA MET A 51 0.76 -7.67 12.09
C MET A 51 1.16 -6.36 12.78
N GLU A 52 0.24 -5.42 12.88
CA GLU A 52 0.47 -4.08 13.45
C GLU A 52 0.28 -4.01 14.97
N HIS A 53 -0.04 -5.14 15.63
CA HIS A 53 -0.28 -5.23 17.07
C HIS A 53 -1.31 -4.20 17.58
N LEU A 54 -2.37 -3.97 16.81
CA LEU A 54 -3.34 -2.91 17.11
C LEU A 54 -4.16 -3.22 18.36
N GLN A 55 -4.31 -2.23 19.24
CA GLN A 55 -5.27 -2.24 20.35
C GLN A 55 -6.70 -2.07 19.79
N GLU A 56 -7.72 -2.49 20.55
CA GLU A 56 -9.14 -2.43 20.16
C GLU A 56 -9.59 -1.01 19.71
N GLU A 57 -9.04 0.04 20.32
CA GLU A 57 -9.31 1.44 19.96
C GLU A 57 -8.79 1.86 18.58
N ASN A 58 -7.79 1.15 18.04
CA ASN A 58 -7.23 1.39 16.71
C ASN A 58 -7.93 0.56 15.62
N ALA A 59 -8.63 -0.50 16.02
CA ALA A 59 -9.37 -1.37 15.11
C ALA A 59 -10.51 -0.62 14.40
N GLU A 60 -11.28 0.19 15.14
CA GLU A 60 -12.41 0.95 14.60
C GLU A 60 -11.97 1.95 13.52
N VAL A 61 -10.78 2.56 13.69
CA VAL A 61 -10.23 3.53 12.73
C VAL A 61 -9.79 2.85 11.43
N ILE A 62 -9.18 1.67 11.54
CA ILE A 62 -8.82 0.87 10.36
C ILE A 62 -10.07 0.37 9.64
N GLU A 63 -11.09 -0.07 10.36
CA GLU A 63 -12.36 -0.52 9.78
C GLU A 63 -13.08 0.62 9.04
N GLU A 64 -13.13 1.82 9.63
CA GLU A 64 -13.71 2.98 8.98
C GLU A 64 -12.89 3.41 7.75
N CYS A 65 -11.57 3.40 7.85
CA CYS A 65 -10.72 3.70 6.69
C CYS A 65 -10.93 2.69 5.57
N HIS A 66 -10.93 1.39 5.90
CA HIS A 66 -11.22 0.31 4.97
C HIS A 66 -12.56 0.50 4.26
N ARG A 67 -13.61 0.84 5.02
CA ARG A 67 -14.94 1.12 4.47
C ARG A 67 -14.92 2.24 3.43
N VAL A 68 -14.19 3.31 3.68
CA VAL A 68 -14.06 4.44 2.73
C VAL A 68 -13.31 4.03 1.47
N ILE A 69 -12.17 3.36 1.61
CA ILE A 69 -11.31 3.03 0.46
C ILE A 69 -11.80 1.83 -0.34
N SER A 70 -12.65 0.95 0.24
CA SER A 70 -13.22 -0.23 -0.44
C SER A 70 -14.00 0.06 -1.72
N GLN A 71 -14.32 1.33 -1.99
CA GLN A 71 -14.99 1.79 -3.21
C GLN A 71 -14.02 2.05 -4.37
N VAL A 72 -12.71 2.01 -4.13
CA VAL A 72 -11.68 2.23 -5.15
C VAL A 72 -11.51 0.95 -5.97
N GLU A 73 -11.86 1.01 -7.26
CA GLU A 73 -11.81 -0.15 -8.16
C GLU A 73 -10.38 -0.52 -8.61
N ASP A 74 -9.52 0.48 -8.77
CA ASP A 74 -8.13 0.25 -9.17
C ASP A 74 -7.33 -0.25 -7.96
N LYS A 75 -6.80 -1.47 -8.05
CA LYS A 75 -6.12 -2.14 -6.93
C LYS A 75 -4.84 -1.43 -6.50
N CYS A 76 -4.13 -0.80 -7.44
CA CYS A 76 -2.93 -0.03 -7.12
C CYS A 76 -3.30 1.24 -6.36
N ALA A 77 -4.33 1.96 -6.82
CA ALA A 77 -4.85 3.14 -6.15
C ALA A 77 -5.47 2.78 -4.78
N TYR A 78 -6.17 1.65 -4.67
CA TYR A 78 -6.71 1.12 -3.42
C TYR A 78 -5.58 0.87 -2.41
N ALA A 79 -4.57 0.08 -2.81
CA ALA A 79 -3.45 -0.26 -1.94
C ALA A 79 -2.67 0.99 -1.51
N PHE A 80 -2.51 1.96 -2.40
CA PHE A 80 -1.90 3.24 -2.05
C PHE A 80 -2.73 4.04 -1.05
N GLN A 81 -4.07 4.02 -1.16
CA GLN A 81 -4.98 4.66 -0.21
C GLN A 81 -5.06 3.95 1.14
N MET A 82 -4.48 2.75 1.28
CA MET A 82 -4.24 2.15 2.60
C MET A 82 -3.14 2.87 3.39
N LEU A 83 -2.10 3.41 2.73
CA LEU A 83 -0.98 4.08 3.42
C LEU A 83 -1.39 5.24 4.34
N PRO A 84 -2.34 6.12 3.95
CA PRO A 84 -2.83 7.15 4.84
C PRO A 84 -3.81 6.64 5.89
N CYS A 85 -4.26 5.37 5.85
CA CYS A 85 -5.00 4.77 6.97
C CYS A 85 -4.01 4.61 8.14
N PRO A 86 -4.07 5.47 9.17
CA PRO A 86 -3.04 5.46 10.18
C PRO A 86 -3.26 4.24 11.11
N PRO A 87 -2.24 3.41 11.39
CA PRO A 87 -2.15 2.82 12.70
C PRO A 87 -1.90 3.99 13.66
N LEU A 88 -2.79 4.24 14.60
CA LEU A 88 -2.69 5.36 15.56
C LEU A 88 -1.54 5.15 16.57
N THR A 89 -0.30 5.04 16.09
CA THR A 89 0.92 5.00 16.90
C THR A 89 1.94 6.07 16.50
N THR A 90 1.62 6.96 15.55
CA THR A 90 2.35 8.20 15.32
C THR A 90 1.47 9.41 15.63
N THR A 91 1.22 9.67 16.91
CA THR A 91 1.64 10.86 17.68
C THR A 91 0.98 10.82 19.07
#